data_AF-A0A497KRN3-F1
#
_entry.id   AF-A0A497KRN3-F1
#
_cell.length_a   1.000
_cell.length_b   1.000
_cell.length_c   1.000
_cell.angle_alpha   90.00
_cell.angle_beta   90.00
_cell.angle_gamma   90.00
#
_symmetry.space_group_name_H-M   'P 1'
#
loop_
_entity.id
_entity.type
_entity.pdbx_description
1 polymer ?
#
loop_
_entity_poly.entity_id
_entity_poly.type
_entity_poly.pdbx_seq_one_letter_code
_entity_poly.pdbx_strand_id
1 'polypeptide(L)'
;MSTQTILVLTDGFVTLFCGLILFYTYCILRFKNFFHLFWSLGFIFCSVGIFLRLTSTSMVLLYGFFVFSLFLWFVGLGLILKTFKKFLVTGIFLVTLTVIGEFLSSKILTFTIITTFFVLVTVGVFLAKKRYGKLVDPLLIGWVLLTITNTLFVLEVPLTFYLDLPASFAKIIIAYGILNPNFFYVGTHMAAFLKKASSKPCSTRAHFTLVKCEKASRLKELNWLKQIIEDNLTDNLKTTLVTVYDSISTTELADLEFLSNKNIGLIRVLREVKEQSKSSNITLLKDDLTSIGLLFSNLIAQNRKEPKDQVLIIYPLSWLILTHGWKNMYLLLSSKISELKETKTHLIAFYYPNTHSDKTIHYTLEKMAEQIISI
;
A
#
# COMPACT_ATOMS: atom_id res chain seq x y z
N MET A 1 -9.83 26.79 42.26
CA MET A 1 -9.04 26.05 41.25
C MET A 1 -7.71 26.77 41.12
N SER A 2 -6.57 26.07 41.22
CA SER A 2 -5.27 26.73 41.01
C SER A 2 -5.09 27.06 39.52
N THR A 3 -4.31 28.11 39.21
CA THR A 3 -3.96 28.49 37.84
C THR A 3 -3.35 27.32 37.06
N GLN A 4 -2.56 26.48 37.74
CA GLN A 4 -2.01 25.24 37.22
C GLN A 4 -3.09 24.25 36.74
N THR A 5 -4.15 24.01 37.54
CA THR A 5 -5.23 23.10 37.14
C THR A 5 -5.92 23.59 35.86
N ILE A 6 -6.10 24.90 35.73
CA ILE A 6 -6.73 25.50 34.54
C ILE A 6 -5.87 25.28 33.29
N LEU A 7 -4.55 25.46 33.39
CA LEU A 7 -3.62 25.27 32.28
C LEU A 7 -3.53 23.81 31.83
N VAL A 8 -3.45 22.87 32.78
CA VAL A 8 -3.45 21.42 32.48
C VAL A 8 -4.76 20.99 31.81
N LEU A 9 -5.91 21.46 32.30
CA LEU A 9 -7.20 21.18 31.68
C LEU A 9 -7.27 21.75 30.26
N THR A 10 -6.82 22.99 30.07
CA THR A 10 -6.80 23.63 28.76
C THR A 10 -5.97 22.83 27.77
N ASP A 11 -4.76 22.41 28.16
CA ASP A 11 -3.90 21.58 27.30
C ASP A 11 -4.52 20.22 27.02
N GLY A 12 -5.10 19.57 28.02
CA GLY A 12 -5.78 18.29 27.87
C GLY A 12 -6.94 18.36 26.86
N PHE A 13 -7.82 19.37 27.00
CA PHE A 13 -8.95 19.57 26.09
C PHE A 13 -8.52 19.95 24.68
N VAL A 14 -7.55 20.85 24.52
CA VAL A 14 -7.01 21.22 23.21
C VAL A 14 -6.40 20.01 22.52
N THR A 15 -5.60 19.22 23.24
CA THR A 15 -4.97 17.99 22.75
C THR A 15 -6.03 16.98 22.31
N LEU A 16 -7.06 16.75 23.13
CA LEU A 16 -8.15 15.83 22.83
C LEU A 16 -8.94 16.30 21.59
N PHE A 17 -9.28 17.58 21.51
CA PHE A 17 -10.00 18.15 20.38
C PHE A 17 -9.23 18.00 19.06
N CYS A 18 -7.91 18.28 19.07
CA CYS A 18 -7.04 18.02 17.92
C CYS A 18 -7.06 16.55 17.49
N GLY A 19 -6.98 15.63 18.46
CA GLY A 19 -7.05 14.19 18.20
C GLY A 19 -8.39 13.75 17.60
N LEU A 20 -9.51 14.22 18.16
CA LEU A 20 -10.85 13.88 17.71
C LEU A 20 -11.15 14.41 16.30
N ILE A 21 -10.74 15.65 15.98
CA ILE A 21 -10.94 16.19 14.62
C ILE A 21 -10.16 15.35 13.61
N LEU A 22 -8.88 15.04 13.88
CA LEU A 22 -8.08 14.22 12.97
C LEU A 22 -8.65 12.81 12.79
N PHE A 23 -9.20 12.23 13.87
CA PHE A 23 -9.88 10.93 13.82
C PHE A 23 -11.17 10.99 12.99
N TYR A 24 -11.98 12.04 13.18
CA TYR A 24 -13.19 12.29 12.39
C TYR A 24 -12.86 12.42 10.90
N THR A 25 -11.80 13.18 10.56
CA THR A 25 -11.29 13.30 9.19
C THR A 25 -10.86 11.95 8.60
N TYR A 26 -10.26 11.07 9.41
CA TYR A 26 -9.93 9.70 8.99
C TYR A 26 -11.18 8.85 8.70
N CYS A 27 -12.23 8.98 9.51
CA CYS A 27 -13.45 8.17 9.38
C CYS A 27 -14.33 8.56 8.17
N ILE A 28 -14.43 9.85 7.85
CA ILE A 28 -15.36 10.35 6.83
C ILE A 28 -14.77 10.38 5.43
N LEU A 29 -13.46 10.57 5.30
CA LEU A 29 -12.84 10.65 3.99
C LEU A 29 -12.73 9.27 3.35
N ARG A 30 -13.17 9.18 2.08
CA ARG A 30 -13.20 7.96 1.26
C ARG A 30 -11.82 7.29 1.11
N PHE A 31 -10.73 8.03 1.32
CA PHE A 31 -9.37 7.48 1.36
C PHE A 31 -8.85 7.44 2.79
N LYS A 32 -8.86 6.23 3.38
CA LYS A 32 -8.33 5.96 4.72
C LYS A 32 -6.84 6.27 4.77
N ASN A 33 -6.50 7.44 5.29
CA ASN A 33 -5.12 7.88 5.45
C ASN A 33 -4.60 7.48 6.84
N PHE A 34 -3.83 6.39 6.91
CA PHE A 34 -3.31 5.88 8.18
C PHE A 34 -2.41 6.87 8.93
N PHE A 35 -1.80 7.86 8.26
CA PHE A 35 -1.10 8.93 8.96
C PHE A 35 -2.02 9.69 9.92
N HIS A 36 -3.25 10.02 9.47
CA HIS A 36 -4.24 10.71 10.31
C HIS A 36 -4.65 9.82 11.49
N LEU A 37 -4.78 8.51 11.27
CA LEU A 37 -5.07 7.56 12.35
C LEU A 37 -3.95 7.53 13.40
N PHE A 38 -2.68 7.38 13.00
CA PHE A 38 -1.57 7.36 13.95
C PHE A 38 -1.43 8.68 14.71
N TRP A 39 -1.55 9.82 14.03
CA TRP A 39 -1.44 11.12 14.69
C TRP A 39 -2.62 11.47 15.58
N SER A 40 -3.85 11.13 15.17
CA SER A 40 -5.05 11.27 16.03
C SER A 40 -4.96 10.43 17.29
N LEU A 41 -4.60 9.15 17.16
CA LEU A 41 -4.40 8.28 18.32
C LEU A 41 -3.29 8.82 19.23
N GLY A 42 -2.18 9.30 18.64
CA GLY A 42 -1.10 9.93 19.41
C GLY A 42 -1.60 11.11 20.25
N PHE A 43 -2.43 12.00 19.69
CA PHE A 43 -3.06 13.09 20.44
C PHE A 43 -4.02 12.59 21.52
N ILE A 44 -4.87 11.60 21.21
CA ILE A 44 -5.82 11.05 22.19
C ILE A 44 -5.07 10.45 23.39
N PHE A 45 -4.07 9.61 23.16
CA PHE A 45 -3.26 9.03 24.25
C PHE A 45 -2.47 10.08 25.02
N CYS A 46 -1.95 11.12 24.34
CA CYS A 46 -1.32 12.25 25.01
C CYS A 46 -2.30 12.98 25.92
N SER A 47 -3.54 13.22 25.47
CA SER A 47 -4.56 13.90 26.27
C SER A 47 -4.96 13.11 27.52
N VAL A 48 -5.06 11.78 27.41
CA VAL A 48 -5.28 10.90 28.58
C VAL A 48 -4.15 11.06 29.58
N GLY A 49 -2.90 11.06 29.11
CA GLY A 49 -1.73 11.32 29.94
C GLY A 49 -1.76 12.69 30.63
N ILE A 50 -2.24 13.74 29.95
CA ILE A 50 -2.36 15.09 30.53
C ILE A 50 -3.45 15.12 31.63
N PHE A 51 -4.63 14.55 31.38
CA PHE A 51 -5.70 14.51 32.37
C PHE A 51 -5.33 13.71 33.61
N LEU A 52 -4.60 12.59 33.44
CA LEU A 52 -4.12 11.76 34.55
C LEU A 52 -3.11 12.49 35.45
N ARG A 53 -2.52 13.62 35.03
CA ARG A 53 -1.67 14.44 35.92
C ARG A 53 -2.47 15.13 37.02
N LEU A 54 -3.78 15.28 36.83
CA LEU A 54 -4.69 15.88 37.82
C LEU A 54 -5.14 14.85 38.87
N THR A 55 -4.89 13.57 38.63
CA THR A 55 -5.19 12.48 39.54
C THR A 55 -3.91 11.96 40.18
N SER A 56 -3.99 11.36 41.36
CA SER A 56 -2.87 10.72 42.06
C SER A 56 -2.46 9.39 41.42
N THR A 57 -2.34 9.36 40.09
CA THR A 57 -2.05 8.16 39.29
C THR A 57 -0.55 7.85 39.30
N SER A 58 -0.20 6.58 39.10
CA SER A 58 1.21 6.17 39.06
C SER A 58 1.98 6.86 37.93
N MET A 59 3.19 7.33 38.23
CA MET A 59 4.08 7.96 37.25
C MET A 59 4.36 7.04 36.05
N VAL A 60 4.44 5.72 36.29
CA VAL A 60 4.62 4.71 35.24
C VAL A 60 3.53 4.78 34.17
N LEU A 61 2.25 4.96 34.57
CA LEU A 61 1.15 5.09 33.62
C LEU A 61 1.23 6.39 32.81
N LEU A 62 1.59 7.51 33.46
CA LEU A 62 1.79 8.80 32.80
C LEU A 62 2.89 8.73 31.73
N TYR A 63 4.04 8.16 32.09
CA TYR A 63 5.15 7.95 31.16
C TYR A 63 4.78 6.97 30.04
N GLY A 64 4.04 5.90 30.36
CA GLY A 64 3.57 4.93 29.36
C GLY A 64 2.71 5.56 28.27
N PHE A 65 1.71 6.37 28.65
CA PHE A 65 0.87 7.10 27.69
C PHE A 65 1.67 8.08 26.84
N PHE A 66 2.64 8.78 27.46
CA PHE A 66 3.49 9.72 26.75
C PHE A 66 4.41 9.05 25.73
N VAL A 67 5.12 7.99 26.13
CA VAL A 67 6.01 7.22 25.23
C VAL A 67 5.21 6.57 24.11
N PHE A 68 4.02 6.03 24.41
CA PHE A 68 3.15 5.46 23.39
C PHE A 68 2.66 6.51 22.38
N SER A 69 2.34 7.73 22.84
CA SER A 69 2.02 8.84 21.95
C SER A 69 3.18 9.21 21.01
N LEU A 70 4.40 9.32 21.55
CA LEU A 70 5.61 9.56 20.75
C LEU A 70 5.85 8.46 19.72
N PHE A 71 5.66 7.20 20.10
CA PHE A 71 5.74 6.05 19.18
C PHE A 71 4.76 6.19 18.02
N LEU A 72 3.49 6.53 18.30
CA LEU A 72 2.48 6.70 17.25
C LEU A 72 2.80 7.85 16.30
N TRP A 73 3.23 9.02 16.81
CA TRP A 73 3.65 10.14 15.97
C TRP A 73 4.86 9.79 15.10
N PHE A 74 5.86 9.12 15.67
CA PHE A 74 7.06 8.67 14.97
C PHE A 74 6.72 7.68 13.85
N VAL A 75 5.94 6.64 14.16
CA VAL A 75 5.49 5.63 13.18
C VAL A 75 4.64 6.28 12.09
N GLY A 76 3.81 7.25 12.44
CA GLY A 76 3.05 8.06 11.49
C GLY A 76 3.95 8.73 10.44
N LEU A 77 5.08 9.34 10.84
CA LEU A 77 6.02 9.93 9.88
C LEU A 77 6.65 8.90 8.94
N GLY A 78 6.87 7.68 9.42
CA GLY A 78 7.36 6.58 8.57
C GLY A 78 6.45 6.29 7.38
N LEU A 79 5.15 6.53 7.52
CA LEU A 79 4.19 6.42 6.43
C LEU A 79 4.40 7.52 5.36
N ILE A 80 4.57 8.78 5.78
CA ILE A 80 4.85 9.92 4.89
C ILE A 80 6.16 9.71 4.11
N LEU A 81 7.19 9.17 4.77
CA LEU A 81 8.50 8.94 4.17
C LEU A 81 8.57 7.66 3.30
N LYS A 82 7.50 6.86 3.24
CA LYS A 82 7.45 5.55 2.56
C LYS A 82 8.44 4.52 3.12
N THR A 83 8.81 4.65 4.39
CA THR A 83 9.77 3.79 5.10
C THR A 83 9.15 3.21 6.37
N PHE A 84 7.83 2.98 6.36
CA PHE A 84 7.04 2.56 7.52
C PHE A 84 7.65 1.39 8.30
N LYS A 85 8.05 0.31 7.62
CA LYS A 85 8.64 -0.86 8.28
C LYS A 85 9.88 -0.50 9.11
N LYS A 86 10.75 0.38 8.60
CA LYS A 86 11.95 0.83 9.31
C LYS A 86 11.56 1.65 10.55
N PHE A 87 10.66 2.60 10.39
CA PHE A 87 10.15 3.42 11.50
C PHE A 87 9.42 2.58 12.56
N LEU A 88 8.66 1.56 12.16
CA LEU A 88 8.00 0.64 13.08
C LEU A 88 9.02 -0.14 13.92
N VAL A 89 10.01 -0.76 13.26
CA VAL A 89 11.06 -1.54 13.94
C VAL A 89 11.89 -0.65 14.86
N THR A 90 12.32 0.52 14.39
CA THR A 90 13.05 1.50 15.21
C THR A 90 12.20 2.00 16.37
N GLY A 91 10.91 2.27 16.15
CA GLY A 91 10.00 2.72 17.20
C GLY A 91 9.81 1.66 18.28
N ILE A 92 9.58 0.41 17.90
CA ILE A 92 9.46 -0.72 18.85
C ILE A 92 10.75 -0.85 19.65
N PHE A 93 11.91 -0.81 18.97
CA PHE A 93 13.21 -0.88 19.62
C PHE A 93 13.45 0.26 20.64
N LEU A 94 13.04 1.49 20.32
CA LEU A 94 13.15 2.59 21.26
C LEU A 94 12.18 2.45 22.45
N VAL A 95 10.95 1.99 22.21
CA VAL A 95 9.99 1.70 23.29
C VAL A 95 10.53 0.60 24.20
N THR A 96 11.05 -0.51 23.67
CA THR A 96 11.63 -1.57 24.50
C THR A 96 12.82 -1.07 25.30
N LEU A 97 13.69 -0.24 24.71
CA LEU A 97 14.77 0.41 25.45
C LEU A 97 14.26 1.34 26.57
N THR A 98 13.18 2.11 26.34
CA THR A 98 12.60 2.94 27.42
C THR A 98 12.09 2.10 28.59
N VAL A 99 11.43 0.97 28.31
CA VAL A 99 10.94 0.05 29.34
C VAL A 99 12.10 -0.57 30.12
N ILE A 100 13.18 -0.97 29.43
CA ILE A 100 14.39 -1.48 30.07
C ILE A 100 15.05 -0.40 30.95
N GLY A 101 15.14 0.84 30.45
CA GLY A 101 15.72 1.96 31.21
C GLY A 101 14.95 2.25 32.49
N GLU A 102 13.62 2.21 32.44
CA GLU A 102 12.76 2.36 33.61
C GLU A 102 12.88 1.18 34.58
N PHE A 103 12.95 -0.05 34.07
CA PHE A 103 13.16 -1.25 34.88
C PHE A 103 14.49 -1.20 35.64
N LEU A 104 15.54 -0.67 35.01
CA LEU A 104 16.85 -0.46 35.62
C LEU A 104 16.90 0.79 36.52
N SER A 105 15.80 1.54 36.65
CA SER A 105 15.71 2.82 37.38
C SER A 105 16.74 3.86 36.93
N SER A 106 17.19 3.79 35.67
CA SER A 106 18.23 4.67 35.13
C SER A 106 17.61 5.90 34.47
N LYS A 107 17.48 6.98 35.26
CA LYS A 107 16.94 8.27 34.78
C LYS A 107 17.69 8.81 33.56
N ILE A 108 19.02 8.67 33.53
CA ILE A 108 19.87 9.14 32.43
C ILE A 108 19.56 8.38 31.14
N LEU A 109 19.39 7.05 31.22
CA LEU A 109 19.08 6.23 30.06
C LEU A 109 17.69 6.58 29.50
N THR A 110 16.67 6.64 30.36
CA THR A 110 15.30 7.02 29.98
C THR A 110 15.27 8.43 29.34
N PHE A 111 15.95 9.40 29.94
CA PHE A 111 16.10 10.75 29.39
C PHE A 111 16.72 10.77 28.00
N THR A 112 17.80 10.02 27.81
CA THR A 112 18.54 9.94 26.55
C THR A 112 17.66 9.35 25.44
N ILE A 113 16.87 8.31 25.75
CA ILE A 113 16.00 7.66 24.77
C ILE A 113 14.82 8.56 24.38
N ILE A 114 14.18 9.25 25.35
CA ILE A 114 13.09 10.20 25.07
C ILE A 114 13.61 11.36 24.19
N THR A 115 14.79 11.89 24.50
CA THR A 115 15.41 12.93 23.69
C THR A 115 15.73 12.42 22.28
N THR A 116 16.17 11.17 22.16
CA THR A 116 16.41 10.52 20.86
C THR A 116 15.11 10.42 20.04
N PHE A 117 13.97 10.10 20.66
CA PHE A 117 12.66 10.15 20.00
C PHE A 117 12.40 11.54 19.41
N PHE A 118 12.53 12.61 20.21
CA PHE A 118 12.31 13.97 19.73
C PHE A 118 13.21 14.37 18.56
N VAL A 119 14.49 14.02 18.61
CA VAL A 119 15.44 14.26 17.52
C VAL A 119 15.04 13.50 16.27
N LEU A 120 14.71 12.21 16.39
CA LEU A 120 14.32 11.38 15.24
C LEU A 120 13.01 11.83 14.60
N VAL A 121 12.00 12.22 15.39
CA VAL A 121 10.77 12.80 14.84
C VAL A 121 11.09 14.13 14.13
N THR A 122 11.92 14.99 14.72
CA THR A 122 12.31 16.27 14.11
C THR A 122 13.02 16.07 12.77
N VAL A 123 13.98 15.14 12.70
CA VAL A 123 14.65 14.75 11.46
C VAL A 123 13.63 14.19 10.46
N GLY A 124 12.69 13.36 10.91
CA GLY A 124 11.61 12.83 10.08
C GLY A 124 10.73 13.91 9.47
N VAL A 125 10.32 14.92 10.25
CA VAL A 125 9.55 16.07 9.76
C VAL A 125 10.37 16.92 8.78
N PHE A 126 11.67 17.12 9.05
CA PHE A 126 12.55 17.84 8.13
C PHE A 126 12.70 17.11 6.78
N LEU A 127 12.86 15.79 6.79
CA LEU A 127 12.86 14.97 5.58
C LEU A 127 11.52 15.05 4.83
N ALA A 128 10.40 15.09 5.56
CA ALA A 128 9.09 15.31 4.97
C ALA A 128 8.99 16.69 4.30
N LYS A 129 9.51 17.75 4.95
CA LYS A 129 9.61 19.09 4.35
C LYS A 129 10.46 19.10 3.09
N LYS A 130 11.62 18.42 3.07
CA LYS A 130 12.46 18.31 1.86
C LYS A 130 11.69 17.69 0.68
N ARG A 131 10.75 16.79 0.98
CA ARG A 131 9.96 16.06 -0.04
C ARG A 131 8.70 16.80 -0.50
N TYR A 132 8.01 17.46 0.40
CA TYR A 132 6.68 18.04 0.16
C TYR A 132 6.65 19.58 0.25
N GLY A 133 7.80 20.20 0.50
CA GLY A 133 7.97 21.65 0.51
C GLY A 133 7.19 22.34 1.62
N LYS A 134 6.60 23.50 1.28
CA LYS A 134 5.90 24.40 2.21
C LYS A 134 4.66 23.78 2.87
N LEU A 135 4.12 22.68 2.32
CA LEU A 135 2.97 21.98 2.88
C LEU A 135 3.22 21.43 4.28
N VAL A 136 4.49 21.18 4.64
CA VAL A 136 4.89 20.59 5.92
C VAL A 136 5.34 21.67 6.92
N ASP A 137 5.36 22.94 6.54
CA ASP A 137 5.84 24.02 7.41
C ASP A 137 5.09 24.12 8.75
N PRO A 138 3.73 24.03 8.80
CA PRO A 138 3.03 24.04 10.09
C PRO A 138 3.38 22.81 10.95
N LEU A 139 3.54 21.64 10.33
CA LEU A 139 3.96 20.42 11.04
C LEU A 139 5.35 20.60 11.65
N LEU A 140 6.29 21.20 10.91
CA LEU A 140 7.65 21.47 11.39
C LEU A 140 7.66 22.51 12.52
N ILE A 141 6.99 23.64 12.32
CA ILE A 141 6.95 24.73 13.31
C ILE A 141 6.32 24.24 14.62
N GLY A 142 5.16 23.59 14.52
CA GLY A 142 4.49 23.05 15.69
C GLY A 142 5.30 21.93 16.37
N TRP A 143 5.96 21.04 15.60
CA TRP A 143 6.81 20.00 16.19
C TRP A 143 8.05 20.55 16.90
N VAL A 144 8.71 21.55 16.32
CA VAL A 144 9.87 22.21 16.96
C VAL A 144 9.44 22.91 18.24
N LEU A 145 8.32 23.63 18.22
CA LEU A 145 7.77 24.27 19.42
C LEU A 145 7.45 23.23 20.50
N LEU A 146 6.79 22.12 20.12
CA LEU A 146 6.44 21.02 21.03
C LEU A 146 7.69 20.33 21.60
N THR A 147 8.75 20.20 20.80
CA THR A 147 10.02 19.61 21.23
C THR A 147 10.68 20.50 22.28
N ILE A 148 10.79 21.81 22.02
CA ILE A 148 11.38 22.76 22.98
C ILE A 148 10.61 22.73 24.30
N THR A 149 9.28 22.79 24.28
CA THR A 149 8.46 22.77 25.49
C THR A 149 8.60 21.48 26.27
N ASN A 150 8.63 20.33 25.60
CA ASN A 150 8.77 19.04 26.26
C ASN A 150 10.19 18.79 26.78
N THR A 151 11.24 19.28 26.10
CA THR A 151 12.61 19.20 26.62
C THR A 151 12.74 20.02 27.90
N LEU A 152 12.16 21.23 27.95
CA LEU A 152 12.12 22.04 29.17
C LEU A 152 11.35 21.37 30.31
N PHE A 153 10.26 20.67 29.98
CA PHE A 153 9.48 19.89 30.96
C PHE A 153 10.30 18.74 31.54
N VAL A 154 10.99 17.98 30.69
CA VAL A 154 11.82 16.84 31.12
C VAL A 154 13.05 17.29 31.92
N LEU A 155 13.59 18.49 31.65
CA LEU A 155 14.69 19.09 32.42
C LEU A 155 14.26 19.68 33.77
N GLU A 156 12.99 19.53 34.16
CA GLU A 156 12.42 20.00 35.44
C GLU A 156 12.68 21.50 35.72
N VAL A 157 12.75 22.33 34.67
CA VAL A 157 12.98 23.78 34.81
C VAL A 157 11.81 24.42 35.59
N PRO A 158 12.05 25.27 36.60
CA PRO A 158 11.05 25.74 37.58
C PRO A 158 9.83 26.51 37.01
N LEU A 159 9.80 26.81 35.71
CA LEU A 159 8.64 27.39 35.00
C LEU A 159 7.69 26.33 34.40
N THR A 160 7.70 25.09 34.91
CA THR A 160 6.91 23.96 34.38
C THR A 160 5.43 24.27 34.13
N PHE A 161 4.81 25.14 34.93
CA PHE A 161 3.40 25.52 34.78
C PHE A 161 3.10 26.33 33.52
N TYR A 162 4.06 27.11 33.00
CA TYR A 162 3.87 27.90 31.77
C TYR A 162 4.11 27.09 30.50
N LEU A 163 4.50 25.81 30.60
CA LEU A 163 4.81 24.97 29.44
C LEU A 163 3.56 24.38 28.76
N ASP A 164 2.44 24.27 29.49
CA ASP A 164 1.19 23.70 28.97
C ASP A 164 0.53 24.58 27.88
N LEU A 165 0.65 25.91 28.00
CA LEU A 165 0.12 26.89 27.06
C LEU A 165 0.85 26.89 25.69
N PRO A 166 2.20 27.01 25.62
CA PRO A 166 2.91 26.87 24.35
C PRO A 166 2.82 25.45 23.79
N ALA A 167 2.71 24.41 24.64
CA ALA A 167 2.42 23.06 24.17
C ALA A 167 1.03 22.98 23.51
N SER A 168 0.01 23.64 24.06
CA SER A 168 -1.32 23.72 23.45
C SER A 168 -1.26 24.36 22.06
N PHE A 169 -0.57 25.51 21.94
CA PHE A 169 -0.38 26.19 20.65
C PHE A 169 0.36 25.33 19.63
N ALA A 170 1.40 24.62 20.05
CA ALA A 170 2.16 23.71 19.19
C ALA A 170 1.26 22.63 18.58
N LYS A 171 0.38 22.02 19.40
CA LYS A 171 -0.56 20.99 18.97
C LYS A 171 -1.62 21.53 18.00
N ILE A 172 -2.11 22.76 18.22
CA ILE A 172 -3.04 23.44 17.31
C ILE A 172 -2.38 23.68 15.95
N ILE A 173 -1.14 24.19 15.92
CA ILE A 173 -0.40 24.45 14.67
C ILE A 173 -0.19 23.14 13.89
N ILE A 174 0.17 22.06 14.59
CA ILE A 174 0.29 20.72 14.01
C ILE A 174 -1.04 20.28 13.39
N ALA A 175 -2.12 20.31 14.18
CA ALA A 175 -3.44 19.85 13.72
C ALA A 175 -3.93 20.66 12.52
N TYR A 176 -3.77 21.99 12.56
CA TYR A 176 -4.07 22.88 11.44
C TYR A 176 -3.29 22.51 10.17
N GLY A 177 -2.00 22.20 10.30
CA GLY A 177 -1.17 21.73 9.18
C GLY A 177 -1.67 20.43 8.57
N ILE A 178 -1.99 19.44 9.40
CA ILE A 178 -2.44 18.12 8.95
C ILE A 178 -3.82 18.20 8.29
N LEU A 179 -4.71 19.07 8.78
CA LEU A 179 -6.06 19.27 8.24
C LEU A 179 -6.09 20.01 6.91
N ASN A 180 -4.96 20.54 6.44
CA ASN A 180 -4.90 21.20 5.13
C ASN A 180 -5.27 20.19 4.03
N PRO A 181 -6.25 20.49 3.15
CA PRO A 181 -6.64 19.60 2.06
C PRO A 181 -5.48 19.19 1.15
N ASN A 182 -4.48 20.05 0.98
CA ASN A 182 -3.28 19.75 0.20
C ASN A 182 -2.36 18.74 0.91
N PHE A 183 -2.39 18.69 2.24
CA PHE A 183 -1.69 17.68 3.03
C PHE A 183 -2.33 16.29 2.88
N PHE A 184 -3.62 16.21 2.54
CA PHE A 184 -4.29 14.94 2.25
C PHE A 184 -3.65 14.20 1.08
N TYR A 185 -3.20 14.93 0.04
CA TYR A 185 -2.51 14.34 -1.12
C TYR A 185 -1.21 13.61 -0.74
N VAL A 186 -0.53 14.03 0.33
CA VAL A 186 0.64 13.33 0.89
C VAL A 186 0.27 11.89 1.31
N GLY A 187 -0.94 11.68 1.82
CA GLY A 187 -1.43 10.35 2.24
C GLY A 187 -2.24 9.57 1.20
N THR A 188 -2.71 10.18 0.11
CA THR A 188 -3.37 9.43 -0.98
C THR A 188 -2.42 8.47 -1.70
N HIS A 189 -1.13 8.82 -1.81
CA HIS A 189 -0.09 7.90 -2.31
C HIS A 189 0.15 6.68 -1.39
N MET A 190 -0.42 6.68 -0.19
CA MET A 190 -0.25 5.65 0.84
C MET A 190 -1.30 4.56 0.76
N ALA A 191 -2.53 4.87 0.35
CA ALA A 191 -3.53 3.86 0.01
C ALA A 191 -3.03 2.96 -1.14
N ALA A 192 -2.28 3.53 -2.09
CA ALA A 192 -1.59 2.78 -3.13
C ALA A 192 -0.44 1.91 -2.57
N PHE A 193 0.34 2.41 -1.61
CA PHE A 193 1.45 1.65 -1.00
C PHE A 193 0.96 0.47 -0.13
N LEU A 194 -0.12 0.67 0.62
CA LEU A 194 -0.76 -0.39 1.41
C LEU A 194 -1.56 -1.36 0.53
N LYS A 195 -2.23 -0.89 -0.54
CA LYS A 195 -2.75 -1.78 -1.60
C LYS A 195 -1.64 -2.58 -2.26
N LYS A 196 -0.44 -2.02 -2.44
CA LYS A 196 0.72 -2.75 -2.99
C LYS A 196 1.23 -3.84 -2.05
N ALA A 197 0.95 -3.74 -0.75
CA ALA A 197 1.23 -4.78 0.25
C ALA A 197 0.05 -5.76 0.42
N SER A 198 -1.17 -5.40 0.01
CA SER A 198 -2.39 -6.22 0.17
C SER A 198 -2.97 -6.76 -1.14
N SER A 199 -2.36 -6.52 -2.29
CA SER A 199 -2.85 -7.08 -3.55
C SER A 199 -2.45 -8.55 -3.62
N LYS A 200 -3.15 -9.39 -2.85
CA LYS A 200 -3.45 -10.73 -3.34
C LYS A 200 -4.05 -10.55 -4.73
N PRO A 201 -3.46 -11.12 -5.79
CA PRO A 201 -3.99 -10.98 -7.12
C PRO A 201 -5.28 -11.80 -7.23
N CYS A 202 -6.40 -11.21 -6.83
CA CYS A 202 -7.71 -11.86 -6.96
C CYS A 202 -8.08 -11.88 -8.45
N SER A 203 -8.07 -13.07 -9.03
CA SER A 203 -8.31 -13.34 -10.45
C SER A 203 -9.77 -13.19 -10.89
N THR A 204 -10.71 -13.18 -9.94
CA THR A 204 -12.17 -13.21 -10.21
C THR A 204 -12.87 -11.86 -10.02
N ARG A 205 -12.17 -10.82 -9.56
CA ARG A 205 -12.78 -9.52 -9.24
C ARG A 205 -13.29 -8.74 -10.46
N ALA A 206 -12.71 -9.00 -11.63
CA ALA A 206 -13.00 -8.31 -12.88
C ALA A 206 -12.99 -9.31 -14.04
N HIS A 207 -13.82 -9.09 -15.06
CA HIS A 207 -13.79 -9.93 -16.26
C HIS A 207 -12.58 -9.64 -17.14
N PHE A 208 -12.04 -8.42 -17.04
CA PHE A 208 -10.79 -8.04 -17.70
C PHE A 208 -9.86 -7.28 -16.75
N THR A 209 -8.70 -7.89 -16.48
CA THR A 209 -7.63 -7.34 -15.66
C THR A 209 -6.39 -7.09 -16.53
N LEU A 210 -5.92 -5.85 -16.54
CA LEU A 210 -4.69 -5.45 -17.22
C LEU A 210 -3.53 -5.36 -16.21
N VAL A 211 -2.47 -6.10 -16.47
CA VAL A 211 -1.26 -6.15 -15.65
C VAL A 211 -0.17 -5.35 -16.32
N LYS A 212 0.20 -4.23 -15.70
CA LYS A 212 1.16 -3.27 -16.22
C LYS A 212 2.57 -3.57 -15.72
N CYS A 213 3.45 -3.95 -16.65
CA CYS A 213 4.85 -4.25 -16.43
C CYS A 213 5.73 -3.04 -16.82
N GLU A 214 5.82 -2.03 -15.95
CA GLU A 214 6.66 -0.82 -16.21
C GLU A 214 8.08 -0.94 -15.65
N LYS A 215 8.21 -1.52 -14.45
CA LYS A 215 9.46 -1.53 -13.67
C LYS A 215 9.74 -2.86 -12.96
N ALA A 216 8.94 -3.89 -13.24
CA ALA A 216 9.12 -5.20 -12.65
C ALA A 216 10.34 -5.90 -13.30
N SER A 217 11.12 -6.61 -12.48
CA SER A 217 12.05 -7.60 -13.01
C SER A 217 11.27 -8.82 -13.50
N ARG A 218 11.76 -9.49 -14.56
CA ARG A 218 11.17 -10.74 -15.08
C ARG A 218 10.91 -11.77 -13.97
N LEU A 219 11.84 -11.91 -13.02
CA LEU A 219 11.70 -12.82 -11.87
C LEU A 219 10.46 -12.46 -11.02
N LYS A 220 10.22 -11.17 -10.79
CA LYS A 220 9.04 -10.71 -10.03
C LYS A 220 7.74 -10.99 -10.79
N GLU A 221 7.74 -10.85 -12.11
CA GLU A 221 6.58 -11.17 -12.96
C GLU A 221 6.26 -12.67 -12.92
N LEU A 222 7.28 -13.52 -13.05
CA LEU A 222 7.14 -14.98 -12.97
C LEU A 222 6.67 -15.44 -11.59
N ASN A 223 7.21 -14.88 -10.51
CA ASN A 223 6.74 -15.17 -9.16
C ASN A 223 5.27 -14.75 -8.96
N TRP A 224 4.87 -13.63 -9.55
CA TRP A 224 3.49 -13.16 -9.48
C TRP A 224 2.55 -14.05 -10.28
N LEU A 225 2.96 -14.48 -11.48
CA LEU A 225 2.26 -15.48 -12.29
C LEU A 225 2.09 -16.79 -11.51
N LYS A 226 3.16 -17.27 -10.85
CA LYS A 226 3.15 -18.47 -10.02
C LYS A 226 2.13 -18.35 -8.89
N GLN A 227 2.16 -17.24 -8.17
CA GLN A 227 1.25 -16.98 -7.07
C GLN A 227 -0.22 -16.97 -7.53
N ILE A 228 -0.54 -16.39 -8.68
CA ILE A 228 -1.92 -16.42 -9.22
C ILE A 228 -2.38 -17.82 -9.54
N ILE A 229 -1.51 -18.61 -10.17
CA ILE A 229 -1.87 -19.96 -10.58
C ILE A 229 -2.07 -20.84 -9.33
N GLU A 230 -1.20 -20.70 -8.33
CA GLU A 230 -1.35 -21.38 -7.03
C GLU A 230 -2.64 -20.97 -6.31
N ASP A 231 -2.92 -19.67 -6.22
CA ASP A 231 -4.16 -19.15 -5.61
C ASP A 231 -5.39 -19.70 -6.35
N ASN A 232 -5.39 -19.68 -7.69
CA ASN A 232 -6.48 -20.23 -8.50
C ASN A 232 -6.67 -21.74 -8.30
N LEU A 233 -5.58 -22.50 -8.14
CA LEU A 233 -5.65 -23.93 -7.84
C LEU A 233 -6.29 -24.17 -6.47
N THR A 234 -5.92 -23.39 -5.45
CA THR A 234 -6.54 -23.48 -4.11
C THR A 234 -8.04 -23.14 -4.14
N ASP A 235 -8.43 -22.21 -5.01
CA ASP A 235 -9.82 -21.80 -5.22
C ASP A 235 -10.58 -22.71 -6.22
N ASN A 236 -9.96 -23.81 -6.68
CA ASN A 236 -10.51 -24.79 -7.63
C ASN A 236 -10.98 -24.19 -8.97
N LEU A 237 -10.29 -23.13 -9.43
CA LEU A 237 -10.53 -22.45 -10.69
C LEU A 237 -9.79 -23.13 -11.84
N LYS A 238 -10.42 -23.22 -13.01
CA LYS A 238 -9.75 -23.71 -14.23
C LYS A 238 -8.85 -22.60 -14.75
N THR A 239 -7.54 -22.83 -14.84
CA THR A 239 -6.61 -21.79 -15.31
C THR A 239 -6.06 -22.16 -16.68
N THR A 240 -6.04 -21.21 -17.61
CA THR A 240 -5.50 -21.39 -18.95
C THR A 240 -4.44 -20.35 -19.22
N LEU A 241 -3.19 -20.78 -19.35
CA LEU A 241 -2.06 -19.90 -19.62
C LEU A 241 -1.75 -19.90 -21.12
N VAL A 242 -1.84 -18.73 -21.74
CA VAL A 242 -1.46 -18.47 -23.13
C VAL A 242 -0.11 -17.76 -23.12
N THR A 243 0.93 -18.49 -23.53
CA THR A 243 2.29 -17.97 -23.68
C THR A 243 2.53 -17.59 -25.14
N VAL A 244 3.01 -16.38 -25.37
CA VAL A 244 3.24 -15.83 -26.71
C VAL A 244 4.74 -15.87 -27.03
N TYR A 245 5.12 -16.44 -28.17
CA TYR A 245 6.50 -16.53 -28.67
C TYR A 245 7.51 -17.08 -27.67
N ASP A 246 7.10 -18.07 -26.87
CA ASP A 246 7.95 -18.67 -25.82
C ASP A 246 8.57 -17.65 -24.87
N SER A 247 7.79 -16.61 -24.54
CA SER A 247 8.08 -15.68 -23.45
C SER A 247 8.47 -16.38 -22.15
N ILE A 248 7.89 -17.54 -21.93
CA ILE A 248 8.23 -18.50 -20.87
C ILE A 248 8.62 -19.81 -21.55
N SER A 249 9.82 -20.29 -21.25
CA SER A 249 10.34 -21.54 -21.80
C SER A 249 9.62 -22.75 -21.23
N THR A 250 9.64 -23.87 -21.96
CA THR A 250 9.04 -25.13 -21.49
C THR A 250 9.72 -25.68 -20.24
N THR A 251 11.01 -25.40 -20.04
CA THR A 251 11.75 -25.74 -18.82
C THR A 251 11.27 -24.92 -17.63
N GLU A 252 11.11 -23.59 -17.80
CA GLU A 252 10.54 -22.72 -16.77
C GLU A 252 9.08 -23.12 -16.43
N LEU A 253 8.32 -23.65 -17.38
CA LEU A 253 6.95 -24.15 -17.15
C LEU A 253 6.92 -25.53 -16.48
N ALA A 254 7.90 -26.38 -16.73
CA ALA A 254 8.04 -27.68 -16.08
C ALA A 254 8.41 -27.54 -14.60
N ASP A 255 9.31 -26.60 -14.28
CA ASP A 255 9.73 -26.26 -12.91
C ASP A 255 8.58 -25.71 -12.05
N LEU A 256 7.48 -25.28 -12.67
CA LEU A 256 6.32 -24.72 -11.99
C LEU A 256 5.22 -25.77 -11.67
N GLU A 257 5.46 -27.06 -11.93
CA GLU A 257 4.49 -28.17 -11.79
C GLU A 257 3.17 -27.96 -12.59
N PHE A 258 3.09 -26.94 -13.43
CA PHE A 258 1.88 -26.60 -14.18
C PHE A 258 1.45 -27.67 -15.18
N LEU A 259 2.40 -28.47 -15.66
CA LEU A 259 2.15 -29.51 -16.64
C LEU A 259 1.49 -30.77 -16.05
N SER A 260 1.54 -30.98 -14.73
CA SER A 260 1.00 -32.19 -14.09
C SER A 260 -0.48 -32.07 -13.71
N ASN A 261 -1.02 -30.84 -13.60
CA ASN A 261 -2.36 -30.60 -13.08
C ASN A 261 -3.42 -30.48 -14.20
N LYS A 262 -4.48 -31.28 -14.12
CA LYS A 262 -5.59 -31.29 -15.11
C LYS A 262 -6.39 -29.99 -15.16
N ASN A 263 -6.34 -29.16 -14.10
CA ASN A 263 -7.02 -27.88 -14.04
C ASN A 263 -6.24 -26.74 -14.72
N ILE A 264 -5.02 -27.02 -15.23
CA ILE A 264 -4.18 -26.05 -15.94
C ILE A 264 -4.08 -26.44 -17.41
N GLY A 265 -4.53 -25.57 -18.30
CA GLY A 265 -4.31 -25.67 -19.74
C GLY A 265 -3.16 -24.75 -20.17
N LEU A 266 -2.22 -25.26 -20.97
CA LEU A 266 -1.15 -24.44 -21.56
C LEU A 266 -1.36 -24.32 -23.07
N ILE A 267 -1.36 -23.08 -23.56
CA ILE A 267 -1.40 -22.73 -24.97
C ILE A 267 -0.13 -21.96 -25.32
N ARG A 268 0.56 -22.37 -26.38
CA ARG A 268 1.73 -21.68 -26.91
C ARG A 268 1.40 -21.10 -28.28
N VAL A 269 1.52 -19.77 -28.42
CA VAL A 269 1.35 -19.07 -29.69
C VAL A 269 2.71 -18.92 -30.36
N LEU A 270 2.89 -19.60 -31.49
CA LEU A 270 4.17 -19.64 -32.23
C LEU A 270 3.99 -19.11 -33.66
N ARG A 271 5.02 -18.42 -34.19
CA ARG A 271 5.03 -17.91 -35.57
C ARG A 271 5.02 -19.03 -36.61
N GLU A 272 5.73 -20.12 -36.33
CA GLU A 272 5.74 -21.32 -37.15
C GLU A 272 5.40 -22.52 -36.24
N VAL A 273 4.32 -23.23 -36.56
CA VAL A 273 3.97 -24.48 -35.88
C VAL A 273 4.70 -25.60 -36.60
N LYS A 274 5.90 -25.96 -36.12
CA LYS A 274 6.49 -27.24 -36.49
C LYS A 274 5.70 -28.33 -35.77
N GLU A 275 5.24 -29.35 -36.50
CA GLU A 275 4.60 -30.52 -35.90
C GLU A 275 5.54 -31.15 -34.87
N GLN A 276 5.28 -30.88 -33.59
CA GLN A 276 5.95 -31.56 -32.48
C GLN A 276 4.93 -32.35 -31.68
N SER A 277 5.41 -33.52 -31.24
CA SER A 277 4.71 -34.59 -30.55
C SER A 277 3.71 -34.11 -29.51
N LYS A 278 2.48 -34.64 -29.58
CA LYS A 278 1.38 -34.49 -28.64
C LYS A 278 1.82 -34.78 -27.18
N SER A 279 2.30 -33.77 -26.47
CA SER A 279 2.29 -33.77 -25.00
C SER A 279 0.88 -33.37 -24.54
N SER A 280 0.26 -34.17 -23.68
CA SER A 280 -1.20 -34.17 -23.42
C SER A 280 -1.82 -32.85 -22.94
N ASN A 281 -1.02 -31.90 -22.44
CA ASN A 281 -1.51 -30.66 -21.82
C ASN A 281 -1.04 -29.37 -22.54
N ILE A 282 -0.32 -29.48 -23.66
CA ILE A 282 0.19 -28.33 -24.42
C ILE A 282 -0.50 -28.26 -25.77
N THR A 283 -1.18 -27.14 -26.01
CA THR A 283 -1.80 -26.84 -27.31
C THR A 283 -0.96 -25.80 -28.05
N LEU A 284 -0.58 -26.11 -29.29
CA LEU A 284 0.13 -25.19 -30.16
C LEU A 284 -0.88 -24.40 -30.98
N LEU A 285 -0.75 -23.08 -30.98
CA LEU A 285 -1.58 -22.17 -31.75
C LEU A 285 -0.70 -21.44 -32.78
N LYS A 286 -1.18 -21.39 -34.02
CA LYS A 286 -0.58 -20.55 -35.05
C LYS A 286 -0.82 -19.07 -34.74
N ASP A 287 0.20 -18.25 -34.97
CA ASP A 287 0.15 -16.82 -34.77
C ASP A 287 -0.63 -16.08 -35.88
N ASP A 288 -1.94 -16.26 -35.89
CA ASP A 288 -2.87 -15.47 -36.73
C ASP A 288 -4.08 -15.02 -35.92
N LEU A 289 -4.57 -13.80 -36.19
CA LEU A 289 -5.69 -13.18 -35.47
C LEU A 289 -6.94 -14.06 -35.45
N THR A 290 -7.19 -14.80 -36.54
CA THR A 290 -8.35 -15.69 -36.65
C THR A 290 -8.22 -16.86 -35.70
N SER A 291 -7.08 -17.56 -35.68
CA SER A 291 -6.81 -18.64 -34.72
C SER A 291 -6.86 -18.17 -33.28
N ILE A 292 -6.31 -16.98 -32.97
CA ILE A 292 -6.40 -16.38 -31.64
C ILE A 292 -7.88 -16.11 -31.29
N GLY A 293 -8.64 -15.49 -32.17
CA GLY A 293 -10.06 -15.23 -31.94
C GLY A 293 -10.90 -16.49 -31.76
N LEU A 294 -10.64 -17.53 -32.55
CA LEU A 294 -11.27 -18.84 -32.41
C LEU A 294 -10.92 -19.51 -31.07
N LEU A 295 -9.69 -19.36 -30.61
CA LEU A 295 -9.26 -19.87 -29.31
C LEU A 295 -10.06 -19.23 -28.17
N PHE A 296 -10.20 -17.90 -28.17
CA PHE A 296 -11.06 -17.21 -27.20
C PHE A 296 -12.51 -17.72 -27.27
N SER A 297 -13.10 -17.77 -28.47
CA SER A 297 -14.47 -18.26 -28.66
C SER A 297 -14.63 -19.68 -28.12
N ASN A 298 -13.68 -20.57 -28.38
CA ASN A 298 -13.72 -21.97 -27.96
C ASN A 298 -13.61 -22.10 -26.44
N LEU A 299 -12.70 -21.36 -25.79
CA LEU A 299 -12.55 -21.38 -24.33
C LEU A 299 -13.82 -20.83 -23.65
N ILE A 300 -14.36 -19.73 -24.16
CA ILE A 300 -15.62 -19.14 -23.65
C ILE A 300 -16.78 -20.11 -23.84
N ALA A 301 -16.89 -20.75 -25.00
CA ALA A 301 -17.94 -21.73 -25.31
C ALA A 301 -17.83 -23.03 -24.49
N GLN A 302 -16.61 -23.50 -24.20
CA GLN A 302 -16.37 -24.61 -23.29
C GLN A 302 -16.85 -24.28 -21.88
N ASN A 303 -16.58 -23.05 -21.41
CA ASN A 303 -17.01 -22.61 -20.09
C ASN A 303 -18.53 -22.43 -19.95
N ARG A 304 -19.25 -22.25 -21.07
CA ARG A 304 -20.74 -22.33 -21.07
C ARG A 304 -21.26 -23.74 -20.81
N LYS A 305 -20.47 -24.78 -21.12
CA LYS A 305 -20.85 -26.20 -20.96
C LYS A 305 -20.38 -26.80 -19.63
N GLU A 306 -19.26 -26.33 -19.09
CA GLU A 306 -18.72 -26.74 -17.79
C GLU A 306 -18.82 -25.56 -16.80
N PRO A 307 -19.66 -25.61 -15.74
CA PRO A 307 -19.90 -24.46 -14.87
C PRO A 307 -18.79 -24.25 -13.81
N LYS A 308 -17.51 -24.27 -14.23
CA LYS A 308 -16.36 -23.96 -13.37
C LYS A 308 -15.74 -22.64 -13.79
N ASP A 309 -15.58 -21.71 -12.86
CA ASP A 309 -14.97 -20.41 -13.11
C ASP A 309 -13.57 -20.59 -13.74
N GLN A 310 -13.33 -19.90 -14.86
CA GLN A 310 -12.13 -20.06 -15.66
C GLN A 310 -11.33 -18.76 -15.73
N VAL A 311 -10.02 -18.84 -15.51
CA VAL A 311 -9.08 -17.72 -15.62
C VAL A 311 -8.19 -17.93 -16.83
N LEU A 312 -8.28 -17.03 -17.81
CA LEU A 312 -7.44 -16.97 -18.99
C LEU A 312 -6.32 -15.95 -18.76
N ILE A 313 -5.07 -16.38 -18.84
CA ILE A 313 -3.89 -15.53 -18.65
C ILE A 313 -3.13 -15.41 -19.97
N ILE A 314 -2.86 -14.19 -20.42
CA ILE A 314 -2.08 -13.92 -21.65
C ILE A 314 -0.76 -13.27 -21.28
N TYR A 315 0.34 -13.93 -21.65
CA TYR A 315 1.70 -13.51 -21.34
C TYR A 315 2.64 -13.60 -22.57
N PRO A 316 3.11 -12.49 -23.15
CA PRO A 316 2.65 -11.10 -22.99
C PRO A 316 1.71 -10.64 -24.12
N LEU A 317 0.70 -9.83 -23.77
CA LEU A 317 -0.22 -9.22 -24.74
C LEU A 317 0.48 -8.19 -25.64
N SER A 318 1.49 -7.49 -25.11
CA SER A 318 2.24 -6.48 -25.87
C SER A 318 2.84 -7.02 -27.17
N TRP A 319 3.29 -8.27 -27.19
CA TRP A 319 3.87 -8.85 -28.40
C TRP A 319 2.82 -9.13 -29.47
N LEU A 320 1.60 -9.55 -29.07
CA LEU A 320 0.49 -9.68 -30.01
C LEU A 320 0.09 -8.32 -30.62
N ILE A 321 0.11 -7.25 -29.81
CA ILE A 321 -0.17 -5.89 -30.27
C ILE A 321 0.89 -5.42 -31.28
N LEU A 322 2.16 -5.74 -31.04
CA LEU A 322 3.26 -5.38 -31.95
C LEU A 322 3.14 -6.13 -33.29
N THR A 323 2.78 -7.41 -33.27
CA THR A 323 2.69 -8.22 -34.48
C THR A 323 1.42 -7.92 -35.30
N HIS A 324 0.25 -7.84 -34.66
CA HIS A 324 -1.05 -7.78 -35.35
C HIS A 324 -1.64 -6.37 -35.47
N GLY A 325 -0.98 -5.38 -34.85
CA GLY A 325 -1.42 -4.01 -34.79
C GLY A 325 -2.47 -3.75 -33.71
N TRP A 326 -2.37 -2.59 -33.05
CA TRP A 326 -3.20 -2.27 -31.89
C TRP A 326 -4.70 -2.14 -32.22
N LYS A 327 -5.07 -1.68 -33.42
CA LYS A 327 -6.48 -1.54 -33.83
C LYS A 327 -7.18 -2.89 -33.94
N ASN A 328 -6.52 -3.87 -34.56
CA ASN A 328 -7.06 -5.21 -34.73
C ASN A 328 -7.17 -5.93 -33.39
N MET A 329 -6.13 -5.82 -32.55
CA MET A 329 -6.17 -6.35 -31.19
C MET A 329 -7.23 -5.68 -30.32
N TYR A 330 -7.42 -4.37 -30.45
CA TYR A 330 -8.49 -3.65 -29.76
C TYR A 330 -9.88 -4.17 -30.17
N LEU A 331 -10.14 -4.31 -31.46
CA LEU A 331 -11.43 -4.84 -31.95
C LEU A 331 -11.67 -6.26 -31.43
N LEU A 332 -10.65 -7.12 -31.50
CA LEU A 332 -10.72 -8.48 -30.99
C LEU A 332 -11.01 -8.51 -29.48
N LEU A 333 -10.23 -7.78 -28.69
CA LEU A 333 -10.42 -7.72 -27.24
C LEU A 333 -11.77 -7.10 -26.88
N SER A 334 -12.22 -6.05 -27.58
CA SER A 334 -13.52 -5.42 -27.32
C SER A 334 -14.67 -6.39 -27.55
N SER A 335 -14.62 -7.18 -28.63
CA SER A 335 -15.61 -8.24 -28.90
C SER A 335 -15.57 -9.30 -27.80
N LYS A 336 -14.37 -9.79 -27.45
CA LYS A 336 -14.22 -10.88 -26.49
C LYS A 336 -14.50 -10.47 -25.05
N ILE A 337 -14.18 -9.24 -24.64
CA ILE A 337 -14.52 -8.73 -23.31
C ILE A 337 -16.04 -8.71 -23.09
N SER A 338 -16.82 -8.31 -24.10
CA SER A 338 -18.28 -8.36 -24.01
C SER A 338 -18.78 -9.81 -23.84
N GLU A 339 -18.24 -10.76 -24.61
CA GLU A 339 -18.57 -12.19 -24.46
C GLU A 339 -18.13 -12.77 -23.11
N LEU A 340 -16.99 -12.32 -22.57
CA LEU A 340 -16.47 -12.75 -21.27
C LEU A 340 -17.40 -12.35 -20.12
N LYS A 341 -18.01 -11.16 -20.17
CA LYS A 341 -18.96 -10.67 -19.16
C LYS A 341 -20.24 -11.51 -19.06
N GLU A 342 -20.62 -12.17 -20.15
CA GLU A 342 -21.76 -13.09 -20.18
C GLU A 342 -21.41 -14.48 -19.62
N THR A 343 -20.15 -14.70 -19.21
CA THR A 343 -19.66 -15.98 -18.70
C THR A 343 -18.89 -15.80 -17.40
N LYS A 344 -18.61 -16.88 -16.69
CA LYS A 344 -17.72 -16.87 -15.51
C LYS A 344 -16.25 -17.01 -15.89
N THR A 345 -15.86 -16.32 -16.96
CA THR A 345 -14.50 -16.34 -17.50
C THR A 345 -13.83 -14.99 -17.22
N HIS A 346 -12.61 -15.04 -16.69
CA HIS A 346 -11.83 -13.87 -16.32
C HIS A 346 -10.56 -13.81 -17.16
N LEU A 347 -10.27 -12.68 -17.79
CA LEU A 347 -9.08 -12.46 -18.60
C LEU A 347 -8.05 -11.61 -17.83
N ILE A 348 -6.84 -12.12 -17.71
CA ILE A 348 -5.66 -11.41 -17.18
C ILE A 348 -4.65 -11.24 -18.31
N ALA A 349 -4.31 -10.00 -18.66
CA ALA A 349 -3.38 -9.72 -19.75
C ALA A 349 -2.17 -8.91 -19.27
N PHE A 350 -0.97 -9.39 -19.59
CA PHE A 350 0.28 -8.69 -19.27
C PHE A 350 0.68 -7.73 -20.39
N TYR A 351 0.86 -6.47 -20.02
CA TYR A 351 1.15 -5.36 -20.92
C TYR A 351 2.42 -4.63 -20.49
N TYR A 352 3.30 -4.38 -21.45
CA TYR A 352 4.60 -3.71 -21.29
C TYR A 352 4.52 -2.33 -21.98
N PRO A 353 4.18 -1.26 -21.25
CA PRO A 353 3.99 0.07 -21.84
C PRO A 353 5.24 0.57 -22.56
N ASN A 354 6.42 0.27 -22.02
CA ASN A 354 7.71 0.71 -22.56
C ASN A 354 8.01 0.11 -23.95
N THR A 355 7.31 -0.93 -24.37
CA THR A 355 7.48 -1.55 -25.70
C THR A 355 6.70 -0.84 -26.80
N HIS A 356 5.82 0.10 -26.45
CA HIS A 356 4.97 0.82 -27.40
C HIS A 356 5.33 2.31 -27.40
N SER A 357 5.63 2.86 -28.58
CA SER A 357 5.93 4.29 -28.75
C SER A 357 4.67 5.17 -28.66
N ASP A 358 3.52 4.63 -29.07
CA ASP A 358 2.26 5.33 -29.13
C ASP A 358 1.51 5.28 -27.79
N LYS A 359 1.39 6.45 -27.14
CA LYS A 359 0.69 6.61 -25.85
C LYS A 359 -0.81 6.37 -25.96
N THR A 360 -1.40 6.44 -27.16
CA THR A 360 -2.84 6.19 -27.34
C THR A 360 -3.22 4.72 -27.13
N ILE A 361 -2.30 3.80 -27.45
CA ILE A 361 -2.45 2.35 -27.20
C ILE A 361 -2.63 2.12 -25.70
N HIS A 362 -1.79 2.77 -24.91
CA HIS A 362 -1.80 2.66 -23.47
C HIS A 362 -3.14 3.13 -22.87
N TYR A 363 -3.58 4.34 -23.22
CA TYR A 363 -4.84 4.91 -22.73
C TYR A 363 -6.05 4.05 -23.12
N THR A 364 -6.05 3.53 -24.34
CA THR A 364 -7.14 2.71 -24.87
C THR A 364 -7.29 1.41 -24.09
N LEU A 365 -6.17 0.71 -23.82
CA LEU A 365 -6.19 -0.54 -23.05
C LEU A 365 -6.57 -0.32 -21.59
N GLU A 366 -6.10 0.77 -20.97
CA GLU A 366 -6.50 1.12 -19.60
C GLU A 366 -8.01 1.40 -19.51
N LYS A 367 -8.60 2.04 -20.53
CA LYS A 367 -10.04 2.32 -20.58
C LYS A 367 -10.89 1.06 -20.74
N MET A 368 -10.36 0.02 -21.39
CA MET A 368 -11.05 -1.27 -21.52
C MET A 368 -11.01 -2.09 -20.23
N ALA A 369 -9.93 -1.96 -19.46
CA ALA A 369 -9.70 -2.74 -18.24
C ALA A 369 -10.61 -2.30 -17.09
N GLU A 370 -11.29 -3.26 -16.48
CA GLU A 370 -12.08 -3.02 -15.27
C GLU A 370 -11.17 -2.95 -14.04
N GLN A 371 -10.03 -3.65 -14.10
CA GLN A 371 -9.01 -3.64 -13.08
C GLN A 371 -7.63 -3.47 -13.70
N ILE A 372 -6.86 -2.51 -13.19
CA ILE A 372 -5.47 -2.29 -13.57
C ILE A 372 -4.58 -2.61 -12.38
N ILE A 373 -3.59 -3.48 -12.60
CA ILE A 373 -2.59 -3.87 -11.61
C ILE A 373 -1.23 -3.40 -12.14
N SER A 374 -0.41 -2.76 -11.32
CA SER A 374 0.95 -2.36 -11.70
C SER A 374 1.99 -3.08 -10.85
N ILE A 375 2.87 -3.85 -11.50
CA ILE A 375 3.87 -4.70 -10.82
C ILE A 375 5.24 -4.04 -10.80
#